data_AF-A0AAW8SWG5-F1
#
_entry.id   AF-A0AAW8SWG5-F1
#
_cell.length_a   1.000
_cell.length_b   1.000
_cell.length_c   1.000
_cell.angle_alpha   90.00
_cell.angle_beta   90.00
_cell.angle_gamma   90.00
#
_symmetry.space_group_name_H-M   'P 1'
#
loop_
_entity.id
_entity.type
_entity.pdbx_description
1 polymer ?
#
loop_
_entity_poly.entity_id
_entity_poly.type
_entity_poly.pdbx_seq_one_letter_code
_entity_poly.pdbx_strand_id
1 'polypeptide(L)'
;MEHFIQYMVAILVRDSLSKGTFTEPLKNLIREVYLTLEPNDTMRQYSPFFKAFFNGSEWKQLIKKLFKNESAYFAYTEEARLYSSYLEESGTLNNRREGLIYHVETIFEDAEGKKHKLTIPDTDPTKDEALTANILRTLSTLTVFETGGVRKFVEFISYKTPGMTIATAFNSRKAEKAAQAAKEEKDEAGLFQKEQNKTVQIRKLFKKQRTETQKFRH
;
A
#
# COMPACT_ATOMS: atom_id res chain seq x y z
N MET A 1 5.95 12.60 20.29
CA MET A 1 6.10 11.15 20.60
C MET A 1 4.76 10.43 20.60
N GLU A 2 3.75 10.98 21.27
CA GLU A 2 2.41 10.37 21.36
C GLU A 2 1.77 10.07 19.98
N HIS A 3 1.78 11.05 19.07
CA HIS A 3 1.24 10.87 17.71
C HIS A 3 1.97 9.79 16.93
N PHE A 4 3.30 9.68 17.09
CA PHE A 4 4.09 8.67 16.39
C PHE A 4 3.62 7.26 16.75
N ILE A 5 3.44 6.97 18.04
CA ILE A 5 3.01 5.64 18.51
C ILE A 5 1.63 5.30 17.95
N GLN A 6 0.71 6.26 17.98
CA GLN A 6 -0.64 6.06 17.44
C GLN A 6 -0.63 5.84 15.92
N TYR A 7 0.21 6.55 15.17
CA TYR A 7 0.40 6.27 13.74
C TYR A 7 0.98 4.88 13.50
N MET A 8 1.89 4.39 14.36
CA MET A 8 2.40 3.02 14.24
C MET A 8 1.29 1.99 14.47
N VAL A 9 0.37 2.23 15.41
CA VAL A 9 -0.83 1.37 15.58
C VAL A 9 -1.74 1.44 14.35
N ALA A 10 -1.94 2.62 13.76
CA ALA A 10 -2.71 2.76 12.52
C ALA A 10 -2.08 1.98 11.35
N ILE A 11 -0.75 1.96 11.26
CA ILE A 11 -0.03 1.16 10.28
C ILE A 11 -0.19 -0.34 10.55
N LEU A 12 -0.17 -0.77 11.82
CA LEU A 12 -0.49 -2.16 12.19
C LEU A 12 -1.90 -2.56 11.76
N VAL A 13 -2.90 -1.68 11.94
CA VAL A 13 -4.27 -1.92 11.45
C VAL A 13 -4.29 -2.08 9.93
N ARG A 14 -3.55 -1.25 9.20
CA ARG A 14 -3.41 -1.38 7.75
C ARG A 14 -2.75 -2.72 7.39
N ASP A 15 -1.68 -3.08 8.09
CA ASP A 15 -0.91 -4.29 7.86
C ASP A 15 -1.75 -5.54 8.10
N SER A 16 -2.48 -5.60 9.23
CA SER A 16 -3.34 -6.73 9.56
C SER A 16 -4.49 -6.89 8.56
N LEU A 17 -5.08 -5.79 8.07
CA LEU A 17 -6.11 -5.84 7.04
C LEU A 17 -5.58 -6.22 5.65
N SER A 18 -4.26 -6.19 5.42
CA SER A 18 -3.64 -6.42 4.11
C SER A 18 -2.82 -7.71 4.10
N LYS A 19 -2.33 -8.10 2.93
CA LYS A 19 -1.24 -9.11 2.82
C LYS A 19 0.15 -8.48 2.78
N GLY A 20 0.23 -7.19 3.08
CA GLY A 20 1.49 -6.44 3.06
C GLY A 20 2.37 -6.78 4.26
N THR A 21 3.60 -6.29 4.22
CA THR A 21 4.53 -6.27 5.35
C THR A 21 4.98 -4.83 5.59
N PHE A 22 4.01 -3.96 5.87
CA PHE A 22 4.23 -2.53 6.12
C PHE A 22 4.96 -2.27 7.44
N THR A 23 4.88 -3.21 8.38
CA THR A 23 5.43 -3.07 9.73
C THR A 23 6.89 -3.51 9.84
N GLU A 24 7.35 -4.40 8.96
CA GLU A 24 8.71 -4.95 9.00
C GLU A 24 9.80 -3.86 8.94
N PRO A 25 9.72 -2.84 8.05
CA PRO A 25 10.71 -1.76 8.03
C PRO A 25 10.69 -0.88 9.29
N LEU A 26 9.58 -0.87 10.04
CA LEU A 26 9.35 0.02 11.18
C LEU A 26 9.73 -0.64 12.53
N LYS A 27 9.93 -1.96 12.53
CA LYS A 27 10.21 -2.75 13.74
C LYS A 27 11.37 -2.22 14.57
N ASN A 28 12.50 -1.91 13.92
CA ASN A 28 13.69 -1.41 14.62
C ASN A 28 13.45 -0.03 15.24
N LEU A 29 12.74 0.86 14.54
CA LEU A 29 12.41 2.19 15.03
C LEU A 29 11.50 2.12 16.26
N ILE A 30 10.48 1.24 16.23
CA ILE A 30 9.58 1.05 17.38
C ILE A 30 10.35 0.49 18.58
N ARG A 31 11.24 -0.47 18.37
CA ARG A 31 12.08 -1.01 19.45
C ARG A 31 12.97 0.08 20.06
N GLU A 32 13.65 0.86 19.23
CA GLU A 32 14.50 1.96 19.67
C GLU A 32 13.72 2.96 20.54
N VAL A 33 12.55 3.40 20.06
CA VAL A 33 11.66 4.31 20.78
C VAL A 33 11.30 3.77 22.17
N TYR A 34 10.85 2.52 22.26
CA TYR A 34 10.39 1.94 23.52
C TYR A 34 11.55 1.65 24.50
N LEU A 35 12.72 1.28 23.98
CA LEU A 35 13.89 0.97 24.81
C LEU A 35 14.62 2.22 25.31
N THR A 36 14.69 3.28 24.50
CA THR A 36 15.53 4.46 24.81
C THR A 36 14.79 5.62 25.45
N LEU A 37 13.53 5.87 25.08
CA LEU A 37 12.81 7.06 25.54
C LEU A 37 12.15 6.86 26.91
N GLU A 38 11.88 7.98 27.59
CA GLU A 38 11.17 7.98 28.88
C GLU A 38 9.72 7.49 28.74
N PRO A 39 9.24 6.62 29.66
CA PRO A 39 7.86 6.14 29.68
C PRO A 39 6.82 7.27 29.74
N ASN A 40 5.76 7.15 28.95
CA ASN A 40 4.57 7.99 29.03
C ASN A 40 3.28 7.15 28.89
N ASP A 41 2.13 7.79 29.09
CA ASP A 41 0.84 7.11 29.06
C ASP A 41 0.52 6.51 27.69
N THR A 42 0.84 7.20 26.59
CA THR A 42 0.63 6.66 25.24
C THR A 42 1.48 5.40 25.00
N MET A 43 2.75 5.40 25.45
CA MET A 43 3.61 4.21 25.36
C MET A 43 3.02 3.05 26.14
N ARG A 44 2.54 3.29 27.37
CA ARG A 44 1.84 2.28 28.17
C ARG A 44 0.60 1.75 27.47
N GLN A 45 -0.30 2.64 27.07
CA GLN A 45 -1.59 2.29 26.49
C GLN A 45 -1.43 1.40 25.25
N TYR A 46 -0.50 1.75 24.36
CA TYR A 46 -0.35 1.05 23.09
C TYR A 46 0.78 0.02 23.07
N SER A 47 1.48 -0.24 24.19
CA SER A 47 2.55 -1.25 24.21
C SER A 47 2.11 -2.66 23.78
N PRO A 48 0.87 -3.14 24.05
CA PRO A 48 0.45 -4.48 23.62
C PRO A 48 0.58 -4.71 22.12
N PHE A 49 0.24 -3.71 21.31
CA PHE A 49 0.25 -3.79 19.83
C PHE A 49 1.64 -4.11 19.25
N PHE A 50 2.71 -3.84 20.00
CA PHE A 50 4.08 -4.03 19.56
C PHE A 50 4.77 -5.21 20.26
N LYS A 51 4.06 -6.02 21.05
CA LYS A 51 4.66 -7.11 21.82
C LYS A 51 5.52 -8.04 20.96
N ALA A 52 5.04 -8.40 19.77
CA ALA A 52 5.75 -9.27 18.82
C ALA A 52 7.09 -8.68 18.31
N PHE A 53 7.35 -7.40 18.55
CA PHE A 53 8.55 -6.73 18.04
C PHE A 53 9.74 -6.91 18.99
N PHE A 54 9.48 -7.29 20.23
CA PHE A 54 10.49 -7.51 21.26
C PHE A 54 10.70 -9.00 21.47
N ASN A 55 11.93 -9.39 21.76
CA ASN A 55 12.17 -10.74 22.27
C ASN A 55 11.69 -10.88 23.73
N GLY A 56 11.65 -12.09 24.27
CA GLY A 56 11.10 -12.35 25.59
C GLY A 56 11.81 -11.63 26.76
N SER A 57 13.12 -11.39 26.66
CA SER A 57 13.86 -10.66 27.71
C SER A 57 13.65 -9.15 27.59
N GLU A 58 13.69 -8.62 26.38
CA GLU A 58 13.38 -7.22 26.08
C GLU A 58 11.96 -6.86 26.53
N TRP A 59 10.98 -7.70 26.22
CA TRP A 59 9.59 -7.47 26.63
C TRP A 59 9.45 -7.39 28.15
N LYS A 60 10.07 -8.32 28.89
CA LYS A 60 10.05 -8.29 30.36
C LYS A 60 10.70 -7.03 30.93
N GLN A 61 11.80 -6.57 30.33
CA GLN A 61 12.44 -5.31 30.72
C GLN A 61 11.53 -4.12 30.44
N LEU A 62 10.88 -4.12 29.27
CA LEU A 62 9.96 -3.07 28.88
C LEU A 62 8.77 -2.97 29.84
N ILE A 63 8.16 -4.10 30.23
CA ILE A 63 7.05 -4.12 31.19
C ILE A 63 7.48 -3.54 32.55
N LYS A 64 8.67 -3.90 33.06
CA LYS A 64 9.19 -3.32 34.30
C LYS A 64 9.40 -1.81 34.19
N LYS A 65 9.94 -1.35 33.05
CA LYS A 65 10.17 0.07 32.76
C LYS A 65 8.86 0.86 32.68
N LEU A 66 7.84 0.33 32.00
CA LEU A 66 6.58 1.03 31.73
C LEU A 66 5.57 0.95 32.89
N PHE A 67 5.50 -0.16 33.63
CA PHE A 67 4.39 -0.48 34.54
C PHE A 67 4.81 -0.91 35.94
N LYS A 68 6.10 -0.88 36.29
CA LYS A 68 6.69 -1.44 37.54
C LYS A 68 6.62 -2.97 37.62
N ASN A 69 5.50 -3.61 37.28
CA ASN A 69 5.34 -5.07 37.28
C ASN A 69 4.26 -5.56 36.27
N GLU A 70 4.18 -6.88 36.08
CA GLU A 70 3.23 -7.52 35.14
C GLU A 70 1.77 -7.35 35.53
N SER A 71 1.44 -7.35 36.83
CA SER A 71 0.06 -7.18 37.29
C SER A 71 -0.49 -5.80 36.90
N ALA A 72 0.31 -4.74 37.07
CA ALA A 72 -0.04 -3.39 36.65
C ALA A 72 -0.17 -3.28 35.13
N TYR A 73 0.69 -3.96 34.36
CA TYR A 73 0.55 -4.05 32.91
C TYR A 73 -0.80 -4.68 32.53
N PHE A 74 -1.15 -5.84 33.10
CA PHE A 74 -2.38 -6.52 32.76
C PHE A 74 -3.63 -5.71 33.11
N ALA A 75 -3.63 -5.05 34.28
CA ALA A 75 -4.74 -4.18 34.69
C ALA A 75 -4.89 -2.94 33.80
N TYR A 76 -3.78 -2.32 33.39
CA TYR A 76 -3.82 -1.08 32.60
C TYR A 76 -4.14 -1.32 31.11
N THR A 77 -3.78 -2.49 30.57
CA THR A 77 -3.78 -2.74 29.12
C THR A 77 -4.82 -3.77 28.65
N GLU A 78 -5.85 -4.06 29.45
CA GLU A 78 -6.85 -5.08 29.11
C GLU A 78 -7.48 -4.86 27.71
N GLU A 79 -8.05 -3.68 27.47
CA GLU A 79 -8.67 -3.34 26.19
C GLU A 79 -7.66 -3.33 25.03
N ALA A 80 -6.49 -2.74 25.23
CA ALA A 80 -5.44 -2.69 24.20
C ALA A 80 -4.93 -4.10 23.83
N ARG A 81 -4.86 -5.03 24.80
CA ARG A 81 -4.52 -6.44 24.55
C ARG A 81 -5.60 -7.15 23.76
N LEU A 82 -6.88 -6.88 24.05
CA LEU A 82 -7.99 -7.44 23.28
C LEU A 82 -7.94 -6.98 21.82
N TYR A 83 -7.77 -5.67 21.58
CA TYR A 83 -7.67 -5.20 20.20
C TYR A 83 -6.43 -5.74 19.50
N SER A 84 -5.28 -5.76 20.19
CA SER A 84 -4.03 -6.32 19.68
C SER A 84 -4.18 -7.76 19.19
N SER A 85 -4.94 -8.61 19.88
CA SER A 85 -5.11 -10.01 19.44
C SER A 85 -5.81 -10.11 18.08
N TYR A 86 -6.78 -9.23 17.79
CA TYR A 86 -7.44 -9.22 16.49
C TYR A 86 -6.49 -8.85 15.34
N LEU A 87 -5.43 -8.07 15.58
CA LEU A 87 -4.44 -7.77 14.54
C LEU A 87 -3.52 -8.95 14.22
N GLU A 88 -3.33 -9.86 15.17
CA GLU A 88 -2.49 -11.05 15.03
C GLU A 88 -3.25 -12.22 14.35
N GLU A 89 -4.58 -12.15 14.32
CA GLU A 89 -5.44 -13.19 13.75
C GLU A 89 -5.39 -13.24 12.22
N SER A 90 -5.13 -14.44 11.69
CA SER A 90 -5.13 -14.73 10.26
C SER A 90 -6.55 -14.95 9.73
N GLY A 91 -6.77 -14.65 8.45
CA GLY A 91 -8.05 -14.96 7.81
C GLY A 91 -8.23 -16.47 7.58
N THR A 92 -9.48 -16.92 7.64
CA THR A 92 -9.88 -18.35 7.56
C THR A 92 -10.79 -18.65 6.36
N LEU A 93 -11.37 -17.63 5.72
CA LEU A 93 -12.30 -17.80 4.63
C LEU A 93 -11.62 -18.14 3.31
N ASN A 94 -12.25 -18.99 2.50
CA ASN A 94 -11.81 -19.34 1.15
C ASN A 94 -12.47 -18.45 0.08
N ASN A 95 -12.34 -17.13 0.23
CA ASN A 95 -13.02 -16.14 -0.63
C ASN A 95 -12.06 -15.43 -1.60
N ARG A 96 -10.77 -15.76 -1.55
CA ARG A 96 -9.76 -15.15 -2.40
C ARG A 96 -9.85 -15.71 -3.82
N ARG A 97 -9.86 -14.81 -4.80
CA ARG A 97 -9.79 -15.11 -6.22
C ARG A 97 -8.53 -14.47 -6.78
N GLU A 98 -7.77 -15.24 -7.55
CA GLU A 98 -6.57 -14.74 -8.22
C GLU A 98 -6.93 -13.65 -9.24
N GLY A 99 -6.03 -12.68 -9.43
CA GLY A 99 -6.23 -11.56 -10.35
C GLY A 99 -7.19 -10.48 -9.86
N LEU A 100 -7.68 -10.55 -8.61
CA LEU A 100 -8.56 -9.53 -8.02
C LEU A 100 -7.90 -8.78 -6.86
N ILE A 101 -8.18 -7.49 -6.78
CA ILE A 101 -7.86 -6.61 -5.66
C ILE A 101 -9.13 -6.36 -4.86
N TYR A 102 -9.01 -6.41 -3.54
CA TYR A 102 -10.09 -6.21 -2.60
C TYR A 102 -9.89 -4.92 -1.83
N HIS A 103 -11.00 -4.26 -1.50
CA HIS A 103 -10.99 -3.01 -0.76
C HIS A 103 -12.05 -3.06 0.35
N VAL A 104 -11.76 -2.41 1.46
CA VAL A 104 -12.71 -2.15 2.55
C VAL A 104 -13.09 -0.68 2.53
N GLU A 105 -14.38 -0.37 2.49
CA GLU A 105 -14.92 0.95 2.79
C GLU A 105 -15.55 0.92 4.18
N THR A 106 -15.05 1.73 5.09
CA THR A 106 -15.55 1.82 6.47
C THR A 106 -16.11 3.21 6.75
N ILE A 107 -17.12 3.27 7.60
CA ILE A 107 -17.76 4.51 8.07
C ILE A 107 -17.51 4.63 9.58
N PHE A 108 -16.99 5.79 9.97
CA PHE A 108 -16.86 6.20 11.36
C PHE A 108 -17.71 7.44 11.62
N GLU A 109 -18.08 7.65 12.86
CA GLU A 109 -18.67 8.89 13.35
C GLU A 109 -17.61 9.67 14.16
N ASP A 110 -17.56 10.99 13.96
CA ASP A 110 -16.72 11.89 14.75
C ASP A 110 -17.38 12.31 16.06
N ALA A 111 -16.67 13.09 16.88
CA ALA A 111 -17.18 13.56 18.17
C ALA A 111 -18.46 14.42 18.08
N GLU A 112 -18.80 14.92 16.89
CA GLU A 112 -19.97 15.78 16.63
C GLU A 112 -21.10 15.04 15.92
N GLY A 113 -20.98 13.72 15.72
CA GLY A 113 -21.99 12.92 15.05
C GLY A 113 -21.87 12.87 13.52
N LYS A 114 -20.81 13.46 12.95
CA LYS A 114 -20.62 13.49 11.49
C LYS A 114 -19.93 12.22 11.01
N LYS A 115 -20.49 11.62 9.95
CA LYS A 115 -19.96 10.40 9.33
C LYS A 115 -18.78 10.69 8.40
N HIS A 116 -17.71 9.91 8.55
CA HIS A 116 -16.50 9.93 7.74
C HIS A 116 -16.27 8.58 7.08
N LYS A 117 -16.01 8.58 5.78
CA LYS A 117 -15.64 7.38 5.02
C LYS A 117 -14.13 7.25 4.94
N LEU A 118 -13.61 6.06 5.25
CA LEU A 118 -12.24 5.66 4.99
C LEU A 118 -12.24 4.46 4.03
N THR A 119 -11.45 4.54 2.97
CA THR A 119 -11.27 3.45 2.01
C THR A 119 -9.87 2.88 2.16
N ILE A 120 -9.79 1.58 2.44
CA ILE A 120 -8.56 0.82 2.67
C ILE A 120 -8.40 -0.14 1.48
N PRO A 121 -7.44 0.10 0.56
CA PRO A 121 -7.22 -0.79 -0.57
C PRO A 121 -6.41 -2.05 -0.22
N ASP A 122 -6.27 -2.99 -1.15
CA ASP A 122 -5.41 -4.20 -1.04
C ASP A 122 -5.63 -5.06 0.22
N THR A 123 -6.88 -5.18 0.63
CA THR A 123 -7.23 -5.90 1.85
C THR A 123 -7.26 -7.42 1.66
N ASP A 124 -7.03 -8.18 2.72
CA ASP A 124 -7.14 -9.63 2.73
C ASP A 124 -8.61 -10.07 2.81
N PRO A 125 -9.18 -10.64 1.74
CA PRO A 125 -10.58 -11.07 1.72
C PRO A 125 -10.85 -12.35 2.52
N THR A 126 -9.80 -12.95 3.09
CA THR A 126 -9.94 -14.20 3.86
C THR A 126 -10.34 -13.96 5.31
N LYS A 127 -10.33 -12.70 5.80
CA LYS A 127 -10.85 -12.37 7.13
C LYS A 127 -12.37 -12.35 7.14
N ASP A 128 -12.95 -12.91 8.21
CA ASP A 128 -14.39 -12.85 8.41
C ASP A 128 -14.87 -11.47 8.86
N GLU A 129 -16.19 -11.34 8.96
CA GLU A 129 -16.85 -10.07 9.27
C GLU A 129 -16.52 -9.55 10.66
N ALA A 130 -16.58 -10.42 11.67
CA ALA A 130 -16.34 -10.04 13.05
C ALA A 130 -14.88 -9.60 13.24
N LEU A 131 -13.94 -10.37 12.68
CA LEU A 131 -12.52 -10.04 12.72
C LEU A 131 -12.23 -8.71 12.02
N THR A 132 -12.76 -8.52 10.81
CA THR A 132 -12.58 -7.27 10.05
C THR A 132 -13.12 -6.06 10.81
N ALA A 133 -14.33 -6.17 11.37
CA ALA A 133 -14.94 -5.12 12.17
C ALA A 133 -14.11 -4.79 13.42
N ASN A 134 -13.60 -5.78 14.12
CA ASN A 134 -12.79 -5.58 15.32
C ASN A 134 -11.41 -4.96 15.03
N ILE A 135 -10.78 -5.34 13.92
CA ILE A 135 -9.57 -4.68 13.46
C ILE A 135 -9.85 -3.19 13.17
N LEU A 136 -10.96 -2.87 12.47
CA LEU A 136 -11.35 -1.49 12.17
C LEU A 136 -11.68 -0.67 13.43
N ARG A 137 -12.33 -1.28 14.43
CA ARG A 137 -12.60 -0.65 15.74
C ARG A 137 -11.33 -0.22 16.47
N THR A 138 -10.19 -0.84 16.20
CA THR A 138 -8.91 -0.36 16.77
C THR A 138 -8.65 1.11 16.44
N LEU A 139 -9.05 1.59 15.25
CA LEU A 139 -8.89 3.00 14.86
C LEU A 139 -9.68 3.96 15.76
N SER A 140 -10.80 3.51 16.36
CA SER A 140 -11.58 4.31 17.30
C SER A 140 -10.97 4.36 18.71
N THR A 141 -9.84 3.71 18.93
CA THR A 141 -9.02 3.89 20.15
C THR A 141 -7.96 4.99 19.96
N LEU A 142 -7.71 5.45 18.72
CA LEU A 142 -6.66 6.41 18.39
C LEU A 142 -7.21 7.85 18.40
N THR A 143 -6.53 8.74 19.10
CA THR A 143 -6.86 10.18 19.19
C THR A 143 -6.17 11.02 18.11
N VAL A 144 -5.14 10.48 17.46
CA VAL A 144 -4.33 11.18 16.45
C VAL A 144 -5.09 11.60 15.19
N PHE A 145 -6.26 11.02 14.94
CA PHE A 145 -7.08 11.36 13.78
C PHE A 145 -7.98 12.55 14.10
N GLU A 146 -7.46 13.76 13.95
CA GLU A 146 -8.20 15.00 14.17
C GLU A 146 -8.12 15.95 12.97
N THR A 147 -9.11 16.82 12.86
CA THR A 147 -9.06 17.95 11.91
C THR A 147 -9.78 19.13 12.56
N GLY A 148 -9.06 20.24 12.75
CA GLY A 148 -9.61 21.40 13.47
C GLY A 148 -9.96 21.09 14.93
N GLY A 149 -9.19 20.22 15.60
CA GLY A 149 -9.45 19.78 16.98
C GLY A 149 -10.60 18.78 17.14
N VAL A 150 -11.30 18.41 16.06
CA VAL A 150 -12.38 17.41 16.08
C VAL A 150 -11.83 16.05 15.70
N ARG A 151 -11.92 15.09 16.63
CA ARG A 151 -11.52 13.69 16.45
C ARG A 151 -12.46 12.97 15.49
N LYS A 152 -11.92 12.39 14.41
CA LYS A 152 -12.67 11.84 13.26
C LYS A 152 -13.21 10.43 13.44
N PHE A 153 -12.48 9.58 14.17
CA PHE A 153 -12.84 8.17 14.35
C PHE A 153 -13.15 7.93 15.82
N VAL A 154 -14.36 8.33 16.24
CA VAL A 154 -14.83 8.14 17.63
C VAL A 154 -15.65 6.87 17.73
N GLU A 155 -16.61 6.68 16.82
CA GLU A 155 -17.44 5.47 16.77
C GLU A 155 -17.29 4.75 15.44
N PHE A 156 -17.07 3.44 15.48
CA PHE A 156 -17.13 2.59 14.29
C PHE A 156 -18.59 2.26 13.99
N ILE A 157 -19.07 2.59 12.78
CA ILE A 157 -20.47 2.43 12.40
C ILE A 157 -20.67 1.17 11.55
N SER A 158 -19.91 1.03 10.47
CA SER A 158 -20.07 -0.09 9.53
C SER A 158 -18.89 -0.19 8.59
N TYR A 159 -18.77 -1.33 7.92
CA TYR A 159 -17.92 -1.45 6.75
C TYR A 159 -18.63 -2.23 5.65
N LYS A 160 -18.15 -2.09 4.42
CA LYS A 160 -18.55 -2.90 3.28
C LYS A 160 -17.35 -3.17 2.38
N THR A 161 -17.47 -4.22 1.57
CA THR A 161 -16.51 -4.57 0.53
C THR A 161 -17.18 -4.30 -0.83
N PRO A 162 -17.04 -3.08 -1.39
CA PRO A 162 -17.87 -2.63 -2.52
C PRO A 162 -17.61 -3.39 -3.85
N GLY A 163 -16.62 -4.27 -3.90
CA GLY A 163 -16.37 -5.13 -5.06
C GLY A 163 -14.89 -5.32 -5.37
N MET A 164 -14.63 -6.25 -6.29
CA MET A 164 -13.30 -6.67 -6.73
C MET A 164 -12.84 -5.80 -7.90
N THR A 165 -11.62 -5.25 -7.85
CA THR A 165 -10.98 -4.62 -9.02
C THR A 165 -10.12 -5.66 -9.74
N ILE A 166 -10.18 -5.73 -11.07
CA ILE A 166 -9.27 -6.60 -11.85
C ILE A 166 -7.84 -6.06 -11.69
N ALA A 167 -6.98 -6.84 -11.04
CA ALA A 167 -5.59 -6.47 -10.74
C ALA A 167 -4.75 -6.38 -12.02
N THR A 168 -4.94 -7.35 -12.91
CA THR A 168 -4.23 -7.45 -14.19
C THR A 168 -5.17 -8.02 -15.25
N ALA A 169 -5.14 -7.42 -16.44
CA ALA A 169 -5.87 -7.91 -17.60
C ALA A 169 -4.86 -8.13 -18.74
N PHE A 170 -4.64 -9.38 -19.11
CA PHE A 170 -3.86 -9.73 -20.29
C PHE A 170 -4.81 -10.01 -21.46
N ASN A 171 -4.65 -9.26 -22.55
CA ASN A 171 -5.43 -9.45 -23.78
C ASN A 171 -4.47 -9.74 -24.94
N SER A 172 -4.33 -11.01 -25.30
CA SER A 172 -3.45 -11.46 -26.38
C SER A 172 -3.75 -10.78 -27.71
N ARG A 173 -5.04 -10.57 -28.04
CA ARG A 173 -5.46 -9.90 -29.28
C ARG A 173 -5.05 -8.43 -29.34
N LYS A 174 -4.97 -7.74 -28.19
CA LYS A 174 -4.47 -6.36 -28.13
C LYS A 174 -2.95 -6.31 -28.29
N ALA A 175 -2.23 -7.29 -27.73
CA ALA A 175 -0.79 -7.43 -27.90
C ALA A 175 -0.40 -7.80 -29.34
N GLU A 176 -1.15 -8.71 -29.98
CA GLU A 176 -0.97 -9.08 -31.38
C GLU A 176 -1.25 -7.92 -32.33
N LYS A 177 -2.34 -7.16 -32.11
CA LYS A 177 -2.62 -5.95 -32.89
C LYS A 177 -1.55 -4.87 -32.74
N ALA A 178 -1.03 -4.66 -31.53
CA ALA A 178 0.07 -3.72 -31.31
C ALA A 178 1.38 -4.19 -31.98
N ALA A 179 1.65 -5.50 -31.95
CA ALA A 179 2.82 -6.07 -32.63
C ALA A 179 2.70 -6.04 -34.17
N GLN A 180 1.48 -6.18 -34.70
CA GLN A 180 1.21 -6.04 -36.15
C GLN A 180 1.36 -4.57 -36.58
N ALA A 181 0.76 -3.62 -35.87
CA ALA A 181 0.91 -2.20 -36.17
C ALA A 181 2.38 -1.74 -36.12
N ALA A 182 3.16 -2.22 -35.14
CA ALA A 182 4.58 -1.90 -35.04
C ALA A 182 5.45 -2.58 -36.12
N LYS A 183 4.98 -3.67 -36.74
CA LYS A 183 5.64 -4.27 -37.92
C LYS A 183 5.30 -3.50 -39.17
N GLU A 184 4.03 -3.13 -39.36
CA GLU A 184 3.57 -2.33 -40.50
C GLU A 184 4.26 -0.97 -40.56
N GLU A 185 4.42 -0.25 -39.44
CA GLU A 185 5.19 1.01 -39.40
C GLU A 185 6.67 0.82 -39.77
N LYS A 186 7.28 -0.28 -39.35
CA LYS A 186 8.69 -0.57 -39.67
C LYS A 186 8.88 -0.96 -41.14
N ASP A 187 7.92 -1.69 -41.70
CA ASP A 187 7.94 -2.09 -43.09
C ASP A 187 7.68 -0.89 -44.02
N GLU A 188 6.75 0.00 -43.66
CA GLU A 188 6.52 1.28 -44.37
C GLU A 188 7.74 2.21 -44.29
N ALA A 189 8.35 2.37 -43.11
CA ALA A 189 9.57 3.16 -42.95
C ALA A 189 10.74 2.58 -43.77
N GLY A 190 10.86 1.25 -43.83
CA GLY A 190 11.88 0.55 -44.63
C GLY A 190 11.68 0.70 -46.15
N LEU A 191 10.42 0.70 -46.61
CA LEU A 191 10.06 0.99 -48.00
C LEU A 191 10.38 2.43 -48.38
N PHE A 192 10.02 3.39 -47.52
CA PHE A 192 10.29 4.82 -47.74
C PHE A 192 11.81 5.11 -47.80
N GLN A 193 12.60 4.49 -46.92
CA GLN A 193 14.07 4.62 -46.94
C GLN A 193 14.70 4.07 -48.22
N LYS A 194 14.18 2.95 -48.74
CA LYS A 194 14.65 2.35 -50.01
C LYS A 194 14.32 3.24 -51.21
N GLU A 195 13.15 3.86 -51.24
CA GLU A 195 12.77 4.80 -52.31
C GLU A 195 13.60 6.08 -52.28
N GLN A 196 13.87 6.64 -51.09
CA GLN A 196 14.76 7.78 -50.96
C GLN A 196 16.18 7.45 -51.43
N ASN A 197 16.71 6.27 -51.07
CA ASN A 197 18.04 5.83 -51.50
C ASN A 197 18.13 5.64 -53.03
N LYS A 198 17.10 5.06 -53.66
CA LYS A 198 17.03 4.96 -55.14
C LYS A 198 16.99 6.34 -55.79
N THR A 199 16.20 7.26 -55.26
CA THR A 199 16.08 8.63 -55.76
C THR A 199 17.41 9.39 -55.68
N VAL A 200 18.14 9.21 -54.58
CA VAL A 200 19.48 9.79 -54.39
C VAL A 200 20.49 9.20 -55.37
N GLN A 201 20.48 7.89 -55.61
CA GLN A 201 21.37 7.25 -56.58
C GLN A 201 21.08 7.72 -58.01
N ILE A 202 19.81 7.81 -58.39
CA ILE A 202 19.39 8.30 -59.71
C ILE A 202 19.86 9.75 -59.91
N ARG A 203 19.69 10.63 -58.91
CA ARG A 203 20.19 12.02 -58.98
C ARG A 203 21.72 12.08 -59.12
N LYS A 204 22.47 11.17 -58.49
CA LYS A 204 23.92 11.07 -58.63
C LYS A 204 24.32 10.65 -60.05
N LEU A 205 23.61 9.70 -60.66
CA LEU A 205 23.81 9.27 -62.05
C LEU A 205 23.57 10.42 -63.05
N PHE A 206 22.46 11.16 -62.90
CA PHE A 206 22.17 12.31 -63.77
C PHE A 206 23.18 13.45 -63.63
N LYS A 207 23.71 13.70 -62.41
CA LYS A 207 24.79 14.67 -62.21
C LYS A 207 26.08 14.26 -62.93
N LYS A 208 26.45 12.97 -62.88
CA LYS A 208 27.65 12.44 -63.53
C LYS A 208 27.58 12.55 -65.06
N GLN A 209 26.42 12.23 -65.66
CA GLN A 209 26.22 12.35 -67.10
C GLN A 209 26.26 13.81 -67.60
N ARG A 210 25.75 14.78 -66.82
CA ARG A 210 25.84 16.22 -67.14
C ARG A 210 27.27 16.75 -67.15
N THR A 211 28.14 16.27 -66.24
CA THR A 211 29.56 16.64 -66.22
C THR A 211 30.36 16.02 -67.37
N GLU A 212 29.95 14.87 -67.89
CA GLU A 212 30.60 14.23 -69.06
C GLU A 212 30.16 14.90 -70.38
N THR A 213 28.92 15.36 -70.51
CA THR A 213 28.45 16.07 -71.72
C THR A 213 29.00 17.49 -71.85
N GLN A 214 29.39 18.14 -70.75
CA GLN A 214 30.05 19.46 -70.79
C GLN A 214 31.53 19.40 -71.22
N LYS A 215 32.16 18.21 -71.23
CA LYS A 215 33.55 18.03 -71.69
C LYS A 215 33.71 17.89 -73.21
N PHE A 216 32.61 17.81 -73.97
CA PHE A 216 32.61 17.63 -75.43
C PHE A 216 32.06 18.84 -76.21
N ARG A 217 31.91 20.01 -75.57
CA ARG A 217 31.60 21.28 -76.25
C ARG A 217 32.71 22.31 -75.99
N HIS A 218 33.85 22.11 -76.62
CA HIS A 218 34.81 23.18 -76.98
C HIS A 218 35.35 22.85 -78.36
#